data_AF-A0A0T1XN17-F1
#
_entry.id   AF-A0A0T1XN17-F1
#
_cell.length_a   1.000
_cell.length_b   1.000
_cell.length_c   1.000
_cell.angle_alpha   90.00
_cell.angle_beta   90.00
_cell.angle_gamma   90.00
#
_symmetry.space_group_name_H-M   'P 1'
#
loop_
_entity.id
_entity.type
_entity.pdbx_description
1 polymer ?
#
loop_
_entity_poly.entity_id
_entity_poly.type
_entity_poly.pdbx_seq_one_letter_code
_entity_poly.pdbx_strand_id
1 'polypeptide(L)'
;MPYVPPVFSASNDVLLRVVATAWRKHLTCRVRRCRRENCCTGRKHLYGSPMCMTTMPENETEAMFDYFATTSQVATPQLLAACLAEAKTDEERADIEFRRQVFLYYHSELAFAGLAEPLGSPFVED
;
A
#
# COMPACT_ATOMS: atom_id res chain seq x y z
N MET A 1 -31.85 -15.35 -9.35
CA MET A 1 -31.43 -14.31 -8.39
C MET A 1 -31.01 -13.08 -9.19
N PRO A 2 -31.43 -11.85 -8.83
CA PRO A 2 -30.91 -10.66 -9.49
C PRO A 2 -29.41 -10.49 -9.16
N TYR A 3 -28.63 -10.05 -10.14
CA TYR A 3 -27.22 -9.73 -9.94
C TYR A 3 -27.10 -8.53 -8.98
N VAL A 4 -26.35 -8.71 -7.89
CA VAL A 4 -26.00 -7.63 -6.97
C VAL A 4 -24.57 -7.21 -7.32
N PRO A 5 -24.35 -5.97 -7.80
CA PRO A 5 -23.00 -5.50 -8.05
C PRO A 5 -22.19 -5.48 -6.74
N PRO A 6 -20.90 -5.85 -6.77
CA PRO A 6 -20.06 -5.80 -5.58
C PRO A 6 -19.98 -4.36 -5.06
N VAL A 7 -20.15 -4.18 -3.76
CA VAL A 7 -19.94 -2.90 -3.09
C VAL A 7 -18.44 -2.73 -2.85
N PHE A 8 -17.84 -1.73 -3.48
CA PHE A 8 -16.42 -1.45 -3.33
C PHE A 8 -16.16 -0.67 -2.04
N SER A 9 -15.31 -1.21 -1.18
CA SER A 9 -14.80 -0.47 -0.02
C SER A 9 -13.80 0.58 -0.47
N ALA A 10 -14.02 1.84 -0.10
CA ALA A 10 -13.09 2.93 -0.40
C ALA A 10 -11.72 2.72 0.25
N SER A 11 -11.66 2.06 1.42
CA SER A 11 -10.37 1.69 2.04
C SER A 11 -9.64 0.60 1.25
N ASN A 12 -10.37 -0.35 0.67
CA ASN A 12 -9.77 -1.38 -0.19
C ASN A 12 -9.22 -0.77 -1.49
N ASP A 13 -9.91 0.22 -2.07
CA ASP A 13 -9.40 0.98 -3.24
C ASP A 13 -8.07 1.66 -2.91
N VAL A 14 -7.98 2.30 -1.73
CA VAL A 14 -6.74 2.91 -1.25
C VAL A 14 -5.65 1.86 -1.04
N LEU A 15 -5.97 0.74 -0.37
CA LEU A 15 -5.02 -0.35 -0.12
C LEU A 15 -4.45 -0.90 -1.43
N LEU A 16 -5.33 -1.32 -2.34
CA LEU A 16 -4.98 -1.90 -3.64
C LEU A 16 -4.02 -0.98 -4.43
N ARG A 17 -4.34 0.31 -4.47
CA ARG A 17 -3.49 1.30 -5.13
C ARG A 17 -2.11 1.40 -4.47
N VAL A 18 -2.06 1.50 -3.14
CA VAL A 18 -0.79 1.66 -2.41
C VAL A 18 0.08 0.43 -2.61
N VAL A 19 -0.43 -0.78 -2.37
CA VAL A 19 0.34 -2.02 -2.51
C VAL A 19 0.80 -2.25 -3.95
N ALA A 20 -0.05 -1.99 -4.95
CA ALA A 20 0.32 -2.12 -6.35
C ALA A 20 1.46 -1.16 -6.74
N THR A 21 1.39 0.09 -6.26
CA THR A 21 2.45 1.07 -6.52
C THR A 21 3.74 0.72 -5.79
N ALA A 22 3.66 0.21 -4.56
CA ALA A 22 4.81 -0.23 -3.78
C ALA A 22 5.49 -1.43 -4.44
N TRP A 23 4.73 -2.48 -4.78
CA TRP A 23 5.23 -3.71 -5.41
C TRP A 23 5.96 -3.46 -6.72
N ARG A 24 5.45 -2.54 -7.54
CA ARG A 24 6.06 -2.13 -8.81
C ARG A 24 7.22 -1.13 -8.63
N LYS A 25 7.67 -0.85 -7.40
CA LYS A 25 8.70 0.16 -7.07
C LYS A 25 8.36 1.57 -7.54
N HIS A 26 7.07 1.89 -7.58
CA HIS A 26 6.50 3.15 -8.03
C HIS A 26 5.90 3.99 -6.89
N LEU A 27 6.17 3.65 -5.63
CA LEU A 27 5.64 4.36 -4.45
C LEU A 27 5.92 5.87 -4.49
N THR A 28 7.08 6.26 -5.03
CA THR A 28 7.52 7.66 -5.20
C THR A 28 7.36 8.18 -6.63
N CYS A 29 6.67 7.45 -7.52
CA CYS A 29 6.52 7.84 -8.92
C CYS A 29 5.77 9.17 -9.03
N ARG A 30 6.52 10.25 -9.27
CA ARG A 30 6.02 11.62 -9.51
C ARG A 30 5.73 11.90 -10.98
N VAL A 31 5.72 10.87 -11.85
CA VAL A 31 5.49 11.04 -13.29
C VAL A 31 4.11 11.63 -13.50
N ARG A 32 4.07 12.92 -13.92
CA ARG A 32 2.84 13.71 -14.10
C ARG A 32 1.77 12.98 -14.93
N ARG A 33 2.13 12.14 -15.91
CA ARG A 33 1.17 11.36 -16.72
C ARG A 33 0.48 10.21 -15.98
N CYS A 34 1.15 9.55 -15.02
CA CYS A 34 0.54 8.43 -14.28
C CYS A 34 -0.58 8.87 -13.34
N ARG A 35 -0.49 10.07 -12.74
CA ARG A 35 -1.56 10.67 -11.91
C ARG A 35 -2.67 11.34 -12.74
N ARG A 36 -2.35 11.97 -13.88
CA ARG A 36 -3.33 12.72 -14.69
C ARG A 36 -4.30 11.83 -15.48
N GLU A 37 -3.85 10.66 -15.93
CA GLU A 37 -4.66 9.74 -16.76
C GLU A 37 -5.24 8.56 -15.98
N ASN A 38 -5.11 8.60 -14.65
CA ASN A 38 -5.43 7.48 -13.78
C ASN A 38 -4.79 6.14 -14.19
N CYS A 39 -3.60 6.13 -14.79
CA CYS A 39 -2.96 4.87 -15.21
C CYS A 39 -2.42 4.06 -14.02
N CYS A 40 -1.97 4.71 -12.95
CA CYS A 40 -1.64 4.05 -11.67
C CYS A 40 -2.83 4.03 -10.70
N THR A 41 -3.78 4.95 -10.84
CA THR A 41 -5.04 5.02 -10.07
C THR A 41 -6.21 4.35 -10.80
N GLY A 42 -5.90 3.46 -11.76
CA GLY A 42 -6.73 2.67 -12.68
C GLY A 42 -8.25 2.78 -12.65
N ARG A 43 -8.87 3.96 -12.63
CA ARG A 43 -10.32 4.09 -12.80
C ARG A 43 -10.67 4.08 -14.29
N LYS A 44 -10.43 2.96 -14.98
CA LYS A 44 -11.12 2.69 -16.24
C LYS A 44 -11.82 1.33 -16.18
N HIS A 45 -13.14 1.45 -16.14
CA HIS A 45 -14.16 0.45 -16.45
C HIS A 45 -14.20 -0.80 -15.54
N LEU A 46 -15.16 -0.71 -14.62
CA LEU A 46 -15.94 -1.79 -13.99
C LEU A 46 -15.47 -2.36 -12.64
N TYR A 47 -14.18 -2.36 -12.26
CA TYR A 47 -13.78 -3.17 -11.08
C TYR A 47 -12.70 -2.62 -10.11
N GLY A 48 -12.37 -1.32 -10.12
CA GLY A 48 -11.54 -0.72 -9.04
C GLY A 48 -10.11 -1.26 -8.89
N SER A 49 -9.57 -1.99 -9.88
CA SER A 49 -8.21 -2.54 -9.85
C SER A 49 -7.22 -1.65 -10.62
N PRO A 50 -6.03 -1.35 -10.07
CA PRO A 50 -4.99 -0.60 -10.78
C PRO A 50 -4.56 -1.32 -12.08
N MET A 51 -4.36 -0.57 -13.18
CA MET A 51 -3.90 -1.15 -14.46
C MET A 51 -2.58 -1.93 -14.34
N CYS A 52 -1.72 -1.54 -13.40
CA CYS A 52 -0.46 -2.23 -13.14
C CYS A 52 -0.62 -3.63 -12.54
N MET A 53 -1.83 -3.99 -12.09
CA MET A 53 -2.21 -5.31 -11.61
C MET A 53 -3.08 -6.10 -12.61
N THR A 54 -3.63 -5.48 -13.66
CA THR A 54 -4.60 -6.14 -14.56
C THR A 54 -4.05 -7.38 -15.26
N THR A 55 -2.74 -7.43 -15.50
CA THR A 55 -2.06 -8.58 -16.12
C THR A 55 -1.13 -9.30 -15.14
N MET A 56 -1.27 -9.04 -13.83
CA MET A 56 -0.46 -9.69 -12.82
C MET A 56 -0.97 -11.13 -12.63
N PRO A 57 -0.10 -12.14 -12.67
CA PRO A 57 -0.46 -13.50 -12.29
C PRO A 57 -1.07 -13.55 -10.87
N GLU A 58 -2.00 -14.46 -10.64
CA GLU A 58 -2.68 -14.61 -9.35
C GLU A 58 -1.69 -14.86 -8.21
N ASN A 59 -0.71 -15.74 -8.42
CA ASN A 59 0.36 -16.02 -7.46
C ASN A 59 1.24 -14.79 -7.15
N GLU A 60 1.47 -13.90 -8.12
CA GLU A 60 2.19 -12.64 -7.89
C GLU A 60 1.32 -11.66 -7.09
N THR A 61 0.01 -11.66 -7.33
CA THR A 61 -0.96 -10.86 -6.59
C THR A 61 -1.08 -11.31 -5.13
N GLU A 62 -1.15 -12.62 -4.88
CA GLU A 62 -1.12 -13.20 -3.53
C GLU A 62 0.18 -12.86 -2.80
N ALA A 63 1.33 -13.06 -3.44
CA ALA A 63 2.63 -12.74 -2.86
C ALA A 63 2.74 -11.25 -2.47
N MET A 64 2.18 -10.35 -3.29
CA MET A 64 2.11 -8.93 -2.97
C MET A 64 1.29 -8.68 -1.71
N PHE A 65 0.10 -9.25 -1.59
CA PHE A 65 -0.74 -9.05 -0.41
C PHE A 65 -0.12 -9.65 0.85
N ASP A 66 0.44 -10.85 0.77
CA ASP A 66 1.12 -11.51 1.88
C ASP A 66 2.30 -10.68 2.37
N TYR A 67 3.10 -10.13 1.45
CA TYR A 67 4.20 -9.25 1.78
C TYR A 67 3.72 -7.99 2.52
N PHE A 68 2.71 -7.28 2.00
CA PHE A 68 2.25 -6.05 2.64
C PHE A 68 1.40 -6.27 3.89
N ALA A 69 0.83 -7.46 4.11
CA ALA A 69 0.22 -7.81 5.39
C ALA A 69 1.23 -7.73 6.55
N THR A 70 2.52 -7.97 6.26
CA THR A 70 3.59 -7.87 7.27
C THR A 70 3.92 -6.42 7.67
N THR A 71 3.38 -5.40 6.99
CA THR A 71 3.60 -3.98 7.38
C THR A 71 3.07 -3.66 8.78
N SER A 72 2.11 -4.45 9.28
CA SER A 72 1.65 -4.39 10.67
C SER A 72 2.76 -4.65 11.70
N GLN A 73 3.80 -5.42 11.34
CA GLN A 73 4.96 -5.71 12.19
C GLN A 73 5.87 -4.48 12.37
N VAL A 74 5.66 -3.40 11.60
CA VAL A 74 6.41 -2.16 11.69
C VAL A 74 5.49 -0.96 11.92
N ALA A 75 4.30 -1.20 12.47
CA ALA A 75 3.26 -0.19 12.64
C ALA A 75 3.64 0.90 13.67
N THR A 76 4.44 0.57 14.68
CA THR A 76 4.89 1.52 15.70
C THR A 76 6.43 1.64 15.71
N PRO A 77 6.99 2.74 16.24
CA PRO A 77 8.44 2.90 16.42
C PRO A 77 9.06 1.77 17.25
N GLN A 78 8.36 1.25 18.26
CA GLN A 78 8.86 0.14 19.08
C GLN A 78 8.96 -1.15 18.28
N LEU A 79 7.95 -1.46 17.46
CA LEU A 79 7.95 -2.63 16.61
C LEU A 79 8.99 -2.50 15.48
N LEU A 80 9.11 -1.31 14.89
CA LEU A 80 10.16 -0.99 13.93
C LEU A 80 11.55 -1.23 14.53
N ALA A 81 11.81 -0.68 15.72
CA ALA A 81 13.09 -0.86 16.40
C ALA A 81 13.39 -2.33 16.71
N ALA A 82 12.38 -3.10 17.12
CA ALA A 82 12.52 -4.54 17.35
C ALA A 82 12.90 -5.29 16.06
N CYS A 83 12.19 -5.04 14.95
CA CYS A 83 12.53 -5.64 13.65
C CYS A 83 13.93 -5.25 13.19
N LEU A 84 14.31 -3.97 13.32
CA LEU A 84 15.64 -3.49 12.93
C LEU A 84 16.76 -4.10 13.78
N ALA A 85 16.49 -4.45 15.05
CA ALA A 85 17.47 -5.09 15.92
C ALA A 85 17.72 -6.56 15.54
N GLU A 86 16.75 -7.23 14.93
CA GLU A 86 16.86 -8.62 14.47
C GLU A 86 17.49 -8.76 13.08
N ALA A 87 17.52 -7.67 12.30
CA ALA A 87 18.08 -7.65 10.96
C ALA A 87 19.60 -7.92 10.97
N LYS A 88 20.03 -8.87 10.15
CA LYS A 88 21.42 -9.33 10.03
C LYS A 88 22.13 -8.72 8.82
N THR A 89 21.38 -8.23 7.85
CA THR A 89 21.91 -7.66 6.60
C THR A 89 21.33 -6.28 6.31
N ASP A 90 22.06 -5.49 5.52
CA ASP A 90 21.57 -4.17 5.09
C ASP A 90 20.35 -4.28 4.17
N GLU A 91 20.22 -5.39 3.42
CA GLU A 91 19.04 -5.67 2.60
C GLU A 91 17.80 -5.90 3.46
N GLU A 92 17.92 -6.67 4.55
CA GLU A 92 16.83 -6.88 5.51
C GLU A 92 16.43 -5.56 6.19
N ARG A 93 17.39 -4.71 6.54
CA ARG A 93 17.11 -3.39 7.12
C ARG A 93 16.37 -2.49 6.13
N ALA A 94 16.82 -2.44 4.88
CA ALA A 94 16.17 -1.66 3.83
C ALA A 94 14.73 -2.15 3.56
N ASP A 95 14.51 -3.47 3.61
CA ASP A 95 13.17 -4.06 3.49
C ASP A 95 12.23 -3.64 4.64
N ILE A 96 12.71 -3.71 5.89
CA ILE A 96 11.97 -3.28 7.09
C ILE A 96 11.59 -1.78 6.98
N GLU A 97 12.55 -0.94 6.61
CA GLU A 97 12.32 0.49 6.40
C GLU A 97 11.33 0.76 5.26
N PHE A 98 11.41 0.00 4.17
CA PHE A 98 10.46 0.12 3.07
C PHE A 98 9.04 -0.27 3.50
N ARG A 99 8.87 -1.36 4.24
CA ARG A 99 7.57 -1.75 4.82
C ARG A 99 7.01 -0.67 5.73
N ARG A 100 7.87 -0.01 6.51
CA ARG A 100 7.50 1.13 7.36
C ARG A 100 7.01 2.31 6.53
N GLN A 101 7.71 2.66 5.47
CA GLN A 101 7.30 3.74 4.56
C GLN A 101 5.95 3.46 3.91
N VAL A 102 5.71 2.21 3.48
CA VAL A 102 4.43 1.80 2.88
C VAL A 102 3.29 1.90 3.89
N PHE A 103 3.50 1.46 5.14
CA PHE A 103 2.52 1.60 6.22
C PHE A 103 2.11 3.07 6.40
N LEU A 104 3.08 3.97 6.56
CA LEU A 104 2.82 5.40 6.77
C LEU A 104 2.13 6.03 5.55
N TYR A 105 2.54 5.66 4.33
CA TYR A 105 1.93 6.15 3.10
C TYR A 105 0.48 5.67 2.93
N TYR A 106 0.18 4.41 3.27
CA TYR A 106 -1.19 3.89 3.24
C TYR A 106 -2.12 4.71 4.15
N HIS A 107 -1.70 4.96 5.39
CA HIS A 107 -2.51 5.72 6.33
C HIS A 107 -2.64 7.20 5.97
N SER A 108 -1.61 7.82 5.37
CA SER A 108 -1.73 9.20 4.89
C SER A 108 -2.70 9.31 3.71
N GLU A 109 -2.75 8.32 2.82
CA GLU A 109 -3.73 8.28 1.73
C GLU A 109 -5.15 8.01 2.23
N LEU A 110 -5.34 7.24 3.30
CA LEU A 110 -6.65 7.10 3.97
C LEU A 110 -7.12 8.43 4.55
N ALA A 111 -6.23 9.16 5.24
CA ALA A 111 -6.54 10.46 5.80
C ALA A 111 -6.85 11.50 4.72
N PHE A 112 -6.05 11.52 3.64
CA PHE A 112 -6.30 12.38 2.48
C PHE A 112 -7.66 12.11 1.82
N ALA A 113 -8.10 10.85 1.78
CA ALA A 113 -9.41 10.45 1.27
C ALA A 113 -10.56 10.72 2.25
N GLY A 114 -10.30 11.22 3.46
CA GLY A 114 -11.30 11.43 4.52
C GLY A 114 -11.85 10.13 5.10
N LEU A 115 -11.11 9.02 4.96
CA LEU A 115 -11.51 7.69 5.41
C LEU A 115 -10.98 7.35 6.82
N ALA A 116 -9.98 8.07 7.29
CA ALA A 116 -9.39 7.94 8.62
C ALA A 116 -8.85 9.29 9.10
N GLU A 117 -8.57 9.42 10.40
CA GLU A 117 -7.77 10.53 10.89
C GLU A 117 -6.28 10.30 10.57
N PRO A 118 -5.48 11.37 10.41
CA PRO A 118 -4.04 11.25 10.28
C PRO A 118 -3.45 10.48 11.47
N LEU A 119 -2.44 9.66 11.21
CA LEU A 119 -1.74 8.96 12.29
C LEU A 119 -1.11 9.98 13.25
N GLY A 120 -1.48 9.90 14.52
CA GLY A 120 -0.83 10.60 15.62
C GLY A 120 0.18 9.71 16.34
N SER A 121 0.76 10.25 17.41
CA SER A 121 1.58 9.47 18.35
C SER A 121 0.80 8.23 18.84
N PRO A 122 1.43 7.04 18.96
CA PRO A 122 2.86 6.75 18.78
C PRO A 122 3.25 6.35 17.35
N PHE A 123 2.36 6.44 16.36
CA PHE A 123 2.56 5.85 15.04
C PHE A 123 3.48 6.65 14.12
N VAL A 124 3.85 7.88 14.48
CA VAL A 124 4.72 8.77 13.72
C VAL A 124 5.77 9.34 14.68
N GLU A 125 7.03 9.41 14.24
CA GLU A 125 8.10 10.10 14.96
C GLU A 125 8.00 11.60 14.64
N ASP A 126 8.07 12.47 15.66
CA ASP A 126 8.01 13.93 15.51
C ASP A 126 9.26 14.51 14.80
#